data_AF-A0A7X8BXL8-F1
#
_entry.id   AF-A0A7X8BXL8-F1
#
_cell.length_a   1.000
_cell.length_b   1.000
_cell.length_c   1.000
_cell.angle_alpha   90.00
_cell.angle_beta   90.00
_cell.angle_gamma   90.00
#
_symmetry.space_group_name_H-M   'P 1'
#
loop_
_entity.id
_entity.type
_entity.pdbx_description
1 polymer ?
#
loop_
_entity_poly.entity_id
_entity_poly.type
_entity_poly.pdbx_seq_one_letter_code
_entity_poly.pdbx_strand_id
1 'polypeptide(L)'
;MDLRKLLSGIVLIFVFSGIQAQSNYTVIKVFGGIQYKATKKNMNQGDVFSPAEQLIFSNTESKAAVINQEKGRFILAPPVSGKLESTPYFIPAMGNIASRGGTISNMISLENHFKGKYLIINRVSVKISEKAFPMNDTAFFFLRYIYKGEEINKKLPFKGDSLIIDRAGLLTVDGRPIPNPDVSEMKLFYLSGKKSTFISEFEPVFPDTGELEKEIQIIVNEYKGKGYDQLLDEVLGYLNEFYGKPDKENVEQWLKQTFNL
;
A
#
# COMPACT_ATOMS: atom_id res chain seq x y z
N MET A 1 -48.97 49.90 50.78
CA MET A 1 -47.77 50.37 50.09
C MET A 1 -46.57 49.86 50.86
N ASP A 2 -45.93 48.77 50.41
CA ASP A 2 -44.48 48.82 50.15
C ASP A 2 -44.02 47.61 49.32
N LEU A 3 -43.12 47.92 48.40
CA LEU A 3 -42.70 47.16 47.23
C LEU A 3 -41.31 46.60 47.51
N ARG A 4 -41.16 45.33 47.90
CA ARG A 4 -39.81 44.72 48.06
C ARG A 4 -39.73 43.24 47.62
N LYS A 5 -39.23 43.08 46.38
CA LYS A 5 -38.16 42.14 45.92
C LYS A 5 -38.40 40.64 46.16
N LEU A 6 -38.76 39.78 45.21
CA LEU A 6 -38.21 39.46 43.87
C LEU A 6 -36.80 38.84 43.95
N LEU A 7 -36.71 37.51 43.77
CA LEU A 7 -35.66 36.79 43.01
C LEU A 7 -35.89 35.26 43.07
N SER A 8 -36.72 34.76 42.15
CA SER A 8 -36.70 33.35 41.73
C SER A 8 -35.47 33.14 40.85
N GLY A 9 -34.46 32.46 41.37
CA GLY A 9 -33.29 32.02 40.60
C GLY A 9 -33.62 30.77 39.80
N ILE A 10 -33.88 30.92 38.50
CA ILE A 10 -33.85 29.80 37.55
C ILE A 10 -32.38 29.53 37.21
N VAL A 11 -31.84 28.41 37.68
CA VAL A 11 -30.53 27.91 37.26
C VAL A 11 -30.71 27.22 35.92
N LEU A 12 -30.34 27.91 34.84
CA LEU A 12 -30.30 27.35 33.50
C LEU A 12 -29.02 26.50 33.38
N ILE A 13 -29.14 25.19 33.56
CA ILE A 13 -28.05 24.25 33.28
C ILE A 13 -27.94 24.13 31.75
N PHE A 14 -27.04 24.92 31.16
CA PHE A 14 -26.58 24.71 29.78
C PHE A 14 -25.77 23.41 29.76
N VAL A 15 -26.42 22.30 29.45
CA VAL A 15 -25.71 21.09 29.02
C VAL A 15 -25.15 21.40 27.63
N PHE A 16 -23.89 21.86 27.60
CA PHE A 16 -23.10 21.88 26.39
C PHE A 16 -22.86 20.43 25.98
N SER A 17 -23.77 19.88 25.18
CA SER A 17 -23.50 18.71 24.38
C SER A 17 -22.40 19.12 23.41
N GLY A 18 -21.14 18.87 23.78
CA GLY A 18 -20.03 18.96 22.85
C GLY A 18 -20.33 18.02 21.70
N ILE A 19 -20.77 18.57 20.57
CA ILE A 19 -20.76 17.87 19.30
C ILE A 19 -19.27 17.63 19.05
N GLN A 20 -18.77 16.46 19.46
CA GLN A 20 -17.53 15.97 18.89
C GLN A 20 -17.81 15.84 17.41
N ALA A 21 -17.30 16.77 16.62
CA ALA A 21 -17.25 16.64 15.18
C ALA A 21 -16.47 15.36 14.92
N GLN A 22 -17.17 14.26 14.64
CA GLN A 22 -16.50 13.05 14.19
C GLN A 22 -15.78 13.40 12.90
N SER A 23 -14.48 13.21 12.90
CA SER A 23 -13.65 13.36 11.72
C SER A 23 -14.20 12.45 10.61
N ASN A 24 -14.32 13.00 9.40
CA ASN A 24 -14.82 12.26 8.24
C ASN A 24 -13.78 11.23 7.78
N TYR A 25 -14.23 10.28 6.96
CA TYR A 25 -13.34 9.38 6.23
C TYR A 25 -13.14 9.89 4.81
N THR A 26 -11.90 9.78 4.31
CA THR A 26 -11.55 10.02 2.91
C THR A 26 -11.28 8.68 2.23
N VAL A 27 -11.89 8.46 1.06
CA VAL A 27 -11.76 7.21 0.30
C VAL A 27 -10.43 7.19 -0.45
N ILE A 28 -9.54 6.26 -0.11
CA ILE A 28 -8.27 6.05 -0.81
C ILE A 28 -8.48 5.26 -2.10
N LYS A 29 -9.20 4.14 -2.03
CA LYS A 29 -9.40 3.21 -3.16
C LYS A 29 -10.70 2.42 -3.01
N VAL A 30 -11.36 2.11 -4.12
CA VAL A 30 -12.59 1.30 -4.16
C VAL A 30 -12.37 0.05 -5.02
N PHE A 31 -12.82 -1.10 -4.50
CA PHE A 31 -12.84 -2.39 -5.19
C PHE A 31 -14.30 -2.83 -5.34
N GLY A 32 -14.73 -3.11 -6.57
CA GLY A 32 -16.14 -3.39 -6.86
C GLY A 32 -17.02 -2.13 -6.80
N GLY A 33 -18.34 -2.33 -6.71
CA GLY A 33 -19.31 -1.24 -6.63
C GLY A 33 -19.71 -0.96 -5.18
N ILE A 34 -19.62 0.30 -4.76
CA ILE A 34 -20.16 0.78 -3.48
C ILE A 34 -20.93 2.07 -3.75
N GLN A 35 -22.11 2.22 -3.15
CA GLN A 35 -22.95 3.41 -3.31
C GLN A 35 -23.32 4.00 -1.95
N TYR A 36 -23.41 5.33 -1.88
CA TYR A 36 -24.00 6.02 -0.74
C TYR A 36 -25.51 5.82 -0.75
N LYS A 37 -26.08 5.29 0.33
CA LYS A 37 -27.50 4.93 0.36
C LYS A 37 -28.41 6.16 0.24
N ALA A 38 -28.00 7.29 0.83
CA ALA A 38 -28.76 8.53 0.83
C ALA A 38 -28.83 9.17 -0.56
N THR A 39 -27.70 9.25 -1.27
CA THR A 39 -27.61 9.98 -2.55
C THR A 39 -27.70 9.08 -3.78
N LYS A 40 -27.53 7.76 -3.62
CA LYS A 40 -27.37 6.77 -4.69
C LYS A 40 -26.16 7.01 -5.59
N LYS A 41 -25.27 7.96 -5.23
CA LYS A 41 -24.01 8.19 -5.94
C LYS A 41 -23.06 7.01 -5.66
N ASN A 42 -22.33 6.59 -6.70
CA ASN A 42 -21.21 5.67 -6.52
C ASN A 42 -20.11 6.33 -5.66
N MET A 43 -19.55 5.56 -4.74
CA MET A 43 -18.34 5.91 -4.01
C MET A 43 -17.15 5.87 -4.96
N ASN A 44 -16.36 6.93 -4.97
CA ASN A 44 -15.15 7.05 -5.76
C ASN A 44 -13.98 7.45 -4.87
N GLN A 45 -12.77 7.21 -5.39
CA GLN A 45 -11.54 7.73 -4.79
C GLN A 45 -11.61 9.24 -4.56
N GLY A 46 -11.15 9.68 -3.38
CA GLY A 46 -11.18 11.06 -2.94
C GLY A 46 -12.52 11.54 -2.38
N ASP A 47 -13.59 10.75 -2.45
CA ASP A 47 -14.84 11.12 -1.77
C ASP A 47 -14.61 11.19 -0.25
N VAL A 48 -15.33 12.11 0.39
CA VAL A 48 -15.32 12.31 1.84
C VAL A 48 -16.71 12.03 2.39
N PHE A 49 -16.81 11.23 3.46
CA PHE A 49 -18.09 10.83 4.04
C PHE A 49 -18.04 10.71 5.56
N SER A 50 -19.21 10.84 6.18
CA SER A 50 -19.38 10.71 7.63
C SER A 50 -19.33 9.24 8.07
N PRO A 51 -18.78 8.91 9.26
CA PRO A 51 -18.83 7.56 9.82
C PRO A 51 -20.25 6.97 9.94
N ALA A 52 -21.29 7.82 10.02
CA ALA A 52 -22.68 7.40 10.11
C ALA A 52 -23.35 7.11 8.75
N GLU A 53 -22.63 7.33 7.64
CA GLU A 53 -23.16 7.12 6.29
C GLU A 53 -23.50 5.64 6.05
N GLN A 54 -24.66 5.37 5.45
CA GLN A 54 -25.06 4.02 5.08
C GLN A 54 -24.60 3.71 3.66
N LEU A 55 -24.05 2.53 3.45
CA LEU A 55 -23.50 2.12 2.16
C LEU A 55 -24.28 0.92 1.59
N ILE A 56 -24.30 0.86 0.27
CA ILE A 56 -24.83 -0.25 -0.52
C ILE A 56 -23.66 -0.87 -1.28
N PHE A 57 -23.28 -2.09 -0.92
CA PHE A 57 -22.23 -2.85 -1.57
C PHE A 57 -22.83 -3.67 -2.72
N SER A 58 -22.19 -3.67 -3.87
CA SER A 58 -22.69 -4.41 -5.04
C SER A 58 -22.62 -5.93 -4.85
N ASN A 59 -21.66 -6.41 -4.06
CA ASN A 59 -21.45 -7.82 -3.73
C ASN A 59 -20.60 -7.96 -2.46
N THR A 60 -20.40 -9.20 -2.00
CA THR A 60 -19.61 -9.54 -0.80
C THR A 60 -18.12 -9.22 -0.91
N GLU A 61 -17.61 -9.09 -2.14
CA GLU A 61 -16.20 -8.78 -2.42
C GLU A 61 -15.94 -7.28 -2.54
N SER A 62 -16.98 -6.44 -2.55
CA SER A 62 -16.85 -5.00 -2.69
C SER A 62 -16.22 -4.42 -1.44
N LYS A 63 -15.12 -3.67 -1.57
CA LYS A 63 -14.34 -3.15 -0.43
C LYS A 63 -13.84 -1.75 -0.75
N ALA A 64 -13.55 -0.96 0.27
CA ALA A 64 -12.85 0.30 0.09
C ALA A 64 -11.77 0.51 1.15
N ALA A 65 -10.64 1.06 0.73
CA ALA A 65 -9.64 1.60 1.62
C ALA A 65 -10.05 3.04 1.98
N VAL A 66 -10.14 3.34 3.27
CA VAL A 66 -10.46 4.70 3.74
C VAL A 66 -9.51 5.13 4.84
N ILE A 67 -9.34 6.43 5.00
CA ILE A 67 -8.47 7.00 6.03
C ILE A 67 -9.19 8.09 6.79
N ASN A 68 -8.84 8.21 8.06
CA ASN A 68 -9.34 9.23 8.96
C ASN A 68 -8.18 9.80 9.78
N GLN A 69 -8.17 11.12 9.94
CA GLN A 69 -7.07 11.84 10.58
C GLN A 69 -6.78 11.36 12.00
N GLU A 70 -7.80 10.98 12.75
CA GLU A 70 -7.67 10.60 14.16
C GLU A 70 -7.50 9.09 14.33
N LYS A 71 -8.18 8.30 13.49
CA LYS A 71 -8.31 6.84 13.66
C LYS A 71 -7.39 6.03 12.76
N GLY A 72 -6.76 6.66 11.76
CA GLY A 72 -5.92 5.97 10.78
C GLY A 72 -6.72 5.31 9.66
N ARG A 73 -6.12 4.28 9.03
CA ARG A 73 -6.69 3.59 7.87
C ARG A 73 -7.57 2.40 8.26
N PHE A 74 -8.63 2.22 7.48
CA PHE A 74 -9.57 1.11 7.60
C PHE A 74 -9.92 0.52 6.24
N ILE A 75 -10.30 -0.75 6.28
CA ILE A 75 -11.02 -1.39 5.18
C ILE A 75 -12.50 -1.35 5.49
N LEU A 76 -13.29 -0.80 4.56
CA LEU A 76 -14.73 -0.97 4.51
C LEU A 76 -15.03 -2.29 3.80
N ALA A 77 -15.85 -3.11 4.44
CA ALA A 77 -16.39 -4.32 3.84
C ALA A 77 -17.88 -4.49 4.22
N PRO A 78 -18.64 -5.29 3.46
CA PRO A 78 -19.95 -5.75 3.87
C PRO A 78 -19.87 -6.44 5.24
N PRO A 79 -20.89 -6.30 6.09
CA PRO A 79 -20.94 -6.97 7.38
C PRO A 79 -20.94 -8.49 7.19
N VAL A 80 -20.42 -9.21 8.18
CA VAL A 80 -20.30 -10.68 8.19
C VAL A 80 -21.64 -11.40 7.96
N SER A 81 -22.76 -10.75 8.28
CA SER A 81 -24.11 -11.24 7.97
C SER A 81 -24.46 -11.30 6.47
N GLY A 82 -23.60 -10.78 5.59
CA GLY A 82 -23.82 -10.73 4.14
C GLY A 82 -24.81 -9.65 3.69
N LYS A 83 -25.29 -8.80 4.61
CA LYS A 83 -26.22 -7.72 4.29
C LYS A 83 -25.49 -6.61 3.52
N LEU A 84 -25.76 -6.56 2.21
CA LEU A 84 -25.16 -5.59 1.29
C LEU A 84 -25.59 -4.14 1.54
N GLU A 85 -26.62 -3.90 2.34
CA GLU A 85 -26.98 -2.56 2.83
C GLU A 85 -26.76 -2.47 4.34
N SER A 86 -25.81 -1.66 4.78
CA SER A 86 -25.53 -1.49 6.21
C SER A 86 -24.58 -0.33 6.50
N THR A 87 -24.41 -0.03 7.79
CA THR A 87 -23.25 0.72 8.29
C THR A 87 -21.99 -0.10 7.99
N PRO A 88 -20.95 0.50 7.39
CA PRO A 88 -19.75 -0.24 7.02
C PRO A 88 -19.08 -0.92 8.21
N TYR A 89 -18.56 -2.12 7.98
CA TYR A 89 -17.66 -2.77 8.93
C TYR A 89 -16.24 -2.25 8.70
N PHE A 90 -15.70 -1.55 9.70
CA PHE A 90 -14.35 -0.99 9.68
C PHE A 90 -13.37 -2.02 10.23
N ILE A 91 -12.56 -2.60 9.34
CA ILE A 91 -11.45 -3.48 9.73
C ILE A 91 -10.22 -2.59 9.90
N PRO A 92 -9.59 -2.52 11.09
CA PRO A 92 -8.33 -1.83 11.26
C PRO A 92 -7.30 -2.40 10.30
N ALA A 93 -6.59 -1.53 9.59
CA ALA A 93 -5.54 -1.98 8.69
C ALA A 93 -4.43 -2.71 9.48
N MET A 94 -3.84 -3.73 8.87
CA MET A 94 -2.74 -4.46 9.50
C MET A 94 -1.58 -3.51 9.83
N GLY A 95 -1.12 -3.55 11.09
CA GLY A 95 -0.11 -2.64 11.62
C GLY A 95 1.29 -2.77 11.01
N ASN A 96 2.15 -1.83 11.37
CA ASN A 96 3.46 -1.53 10.78
C ASN A 96 4.29 -2.78 10.51
N ILE A 97 4.71 -2.95 9.26
CA ILE A 97 5.67 -3.98 8.89
C ILE A 97 7.05 -3.42 9.15
N ALA A 98 7.69 -3.91 10.20
CA ALA A 98 9.11 -3.68 10.42
C ALA A 98 9.92 -4.42 9.35
N SER A 99 10.04 -3.87 8.15
CA SER A 99 11.13 -4.25 7.26
C SER A 99 12.40 -3.60 7.82
N ARG A 100 13.25 -4.40 8.46
CA ARG A 100 14.59 -3.96 8.85
C ARG A 100 15.35 -3.65 7.55
N GLY A 101 15.48 -2.37 7.23
CA GLY A 101 16.37 -1.90 6.17
C GLY A 101 17.80 -2.32 6.49
N GLY A 102 18.57 -2.65 5.46
CA GLY A 102 19.93 -3.13 5.62
C GLY A 102 20.40 -4.03 4.50
N THR A 103 21.72 -4.17 4.40
CA THR A 103 22.38 -5.00 3.39
C THR A 103 22.06 -6.47 3.60
N ILE A 104 21.54 -7.12 2.57
CA ILE A 104 21.30 -8.56 2.56
C ILE A 104 22.64 -9.29 2.50
N SER A 105 22.96 -10.06 3.55
CA SER A 105 24.28 -10.66 3.73
C SER A 105 24.32 -12.18 3.66
N ASN A 106 23.18 -12.84 3.49
CA ASN A 106 23.07 -14.31 3.45
C ASN A 106 21.84 -14.78 2.67
N MET A 107 21.79 -16.08 2.38
CA MET A 107 20.73 -16.71 1.57
C MET A 107 19.35 -16.60 2.22
N ILE A 108 19.23 -16.86 3.52
CA ILE A 108 17.94 -16.80 4.24
C ILE A 108 17.34 -15.39 4.17
N SER A 109 18.18 -14.36 4.26
CA SER A 109 17.74 -12.98 4.12
C SER A 109 17.30 -12.66 2.68
N LEU A 110 17.95 -13.21 1.64
CA LEU A 110 17.49 -13.06 0.25
C LEU A 110 16.13 -13.74 0.04
N GLU A 111 16.00 -14.98 0.48
CA GLU A 111 14.75 -15.77 0.37
C GLU A 111 13.58 -15.04 1.04
N ASN A 112 13.79 -14.55 2.27
CA ASN A 112 12.76 -13.80 2.99
C ASN A 112 12.49 -12.42 2.39
N HIS A 113 13.49 -11.81 1.74
CA HIS A 113 13.32 -10.52 1.07
C HIS A 113 12.35 -10.67 -0.11
N PHE A 114 12.61 -11.65 -0.99
CA PHE A 114 11.85 -11.95 -2.20
C PHE A 114 10.88 -13.12 -1.99
N LYS A 115 9.77 -12.88 -1.30
CA LYS A 115 8.73 -13.89 -1.03
C LYS A 115 7.33 -13.31 -1.14
N GLY A 116 6.41 -14.12 -1.69
CA GLY A 116 5.00 -13.74 -1.83
C GLY A 116 4.81 -12.60 -2.82
N LYS A 117 3.79 -11.76 -2.61
CA LYS A 117 3.60 -10.55 -3.43
C LYS A 117 4.69 -9.53 -3.12
N TYR A 118 5.42 -9.13 -4.14
CA TYR A 118 6.54 -8.19 -4.03
C TYR A 118 6.29 -6.95 -4.88
N LEU A 119 6.14 -5.80 -4.23
CA LEU A 119 5.79 -4.55 -4.88
C LEU A 119 7.02 -3.90 -5.54
N ILE A 120 6.91 -3.59 -6.83
CA ILE A 120 7.94 -2.91 -7.60
C ILE A 120 7.36 -1.60 -8.18
N ILE A 121 7.64 -0.49 -7.49
CA ILE A 121 7.26 0.85 -7.95
C ILE A 121 8.33 1.37 -8.92
N ASN A 122 8.10 1.19 -10.23
CA ASN A 122 9.02 1.52 -11.33
C ASN A 122 10.37 0.77 -11.30
N ARG A 123 11.15 0.99 -10.25
CA ARG A 123 12.49 0.47 -10.03
C ARG A 123 12.73 0.25 -8.54
N VAL A 124 13.34 -0.88 -8.21
CA VAL A 124 13.80 -1.22 -6.86
C VAL A 124 15.31 -1.43 -6.89
N SER A 125 15.99 -0.93 -5.86
CA SER A 125 17.42 -1.09 -5.60
C SER A 125 17.60 -1.79 -4.27
N VAL A 126 18.14 -3.00 -4.28
CA VAL A 126 18.34 -3.83 -3.07
C VAL A 126 19.82 -3.96 -2.79
N LYS A 127 20.26 -3.54 -1.60
CA LYS A 127 21.66 -3.71 -1.16
C LYS A 127 21.93 -5.16 -0.83
N ILE A 128 22.91 -5.75 -1.52
CA ILE A 128 23.37 -7.11 -1.35
C ILE A 128 24.87 -7.08 -1.05
N SER A 129 25.28 -7.81 -0.03
CA SER A 129 26.69 -7.92 0.35
C SER A 129 27.52 -8.53 -0.78
N GLU A 130 28.43 -7.75 -1.35
CA GLU A 130 29.37 -8.21 -2.38
C GLU A 130 30.24 -9.38 -1.88
N LYS A 131 30.54 -9.41 -0.58
CA LYS A 131 31.29 -10.51 0.05
C LYS A 131 30.51 -11.84 0.01
N ALA A 132 29.19 -11.78 0.18
CA ALA A 132 28.34 -12.97 0.19
C ALA A 132 27.89 -13.37 -1.22
N PHE A 133 27.59 -12.38 -2.05
CA PHE A 133 27.11 -12.54 -3.41
C PHE A 133 27.84 -11.57 -4.35
N PRO A 134 29.05 -11.90 -4.80
CA PRO A 134 29.75 -11.11 -5.81
C PRO A 134 28.89 -10.92 -7.06
N MET A 135 28.84 -9.69 -7.59
CA MET A 135 28.12 -9.36 -8.82
C MET A 135 29.12 -8.88 -9.88
N ASN A 136 29.26 -9.65 -10.95
CA ASN A 136 30.16 -9.42 -12.09
C ASN A 136 29.68 -10.23 -13.31
N ASP A 137 30.53 -10.39 -14.32
CA ASP A 137 30.18 -11.11 -15.55
C ASP A 137 30.02 -12.62 -15.37
N THR A 138 30.71 -13.20 -14.39
CA THR A 138 30.71 -14.64 -14.10
C THR A 138 29.86 -15.02 -12.88
N ALA A 139 29.38 -14.03 -12.12
CA ALA A 139 28.53 -14.24 -10.97
C ALA A 139 27.45 -13.14 -10.92
N PHE A 140 26.17 -13.51 -11.06
CA PHE A 140 25.09 -12.52 -11.14
C PHE A 140 23.73 -13.13 -10.81
N PHE A 141 22.79 -12.25 -10.45
CA PHE A 141 21.39 -12.62 -10.28
C PHE A 141 20.66 -12.58 -11.60
N PHE A 142 19.70 -13.49 -11.76
CA PHE A 142 18.76 -13.45 -12.88
C PHE A 142 17.38 -13.90 -12.44
N LEU A 143 16.35 -13.37 -13.10
CA LEU A 143 14.98 -13.82 -12.96
C LEU A 143 14.62 -14.78 -14.08
N ARG A 144 13.76 -15.73 -13.75
CA ARG A 144 13.15 -16.65 -14.70
C ARG A 144 11.64 -16.62 -14.54
N TYR A 145 10.92 -16.57 -15.65
CA TYR A 145 9.46 -16.64 -15.67
C TYR A 145 8.96 -17.24 -16.97
N ILE A 146 7.70 -17.67 -16.99
CA ILE A 146 7.03 -18.14 -18.20
C ILE A 146 6.24 -17.00 -18.82
N TYR A 147 6.41 -16.78 -20.13
CA TYR A 147 5.59 -15.85 -20.90
C TYR A 147 5.16 -16.52 -22.20
N LYS A 148 3.84 -16.60 -22.44
CA LYS A 148 3.26 -17.26 -23.64
C LYS A 148 3.77 -18.69 -23.87
N GLY A 149 4.03 -19.43 -22.79
CA GLY A 149 4.54 -20.80 -22.82
C GLY A 149 6.05 -20.93 -22.98
N GLU A 150 6.78 -19.82 -23.11
CA GLU A 150 8.24 -19.81 -23.24
C GLU A 150 8.91 -19.44 -21.91
N GLU A 151 10.03 -20.09 -21.60
CA GLU A 151 10.87 -19.72 -20.46
C GLU A 151 11.74 -18.51 -20.83
N ILE A 152 11.54 -17.40 -20.12
CA ILE A 152 12.33 -16.19 -20.27
C ILE A 152 13.29 -16.07 -19.09
N ASN A 153 14.58 -15.90 -19.40
CA ASN A 153 15.62 -15.61 -18.41
C ASN A 153 16.12 -14.17 -18.58
N LYS A 154 16.10 -13.39 -17.50
CA LYS A 154 16.52 -11.97 -17.47
C LYS A 154 17.64 -11.79 -16.46
N LYS A 155 18.86 -11.53 -16.93
CA LYS A 155 19.97 -11.09 -16.08
C LYS A 155 19.60 -9.75 -15.44
N LEU A 156 19.76 -9.65 -14.12
CA LEU A 156 19.46 -8.43 -13.39
C LEU A 156 20.66 -7.48 -13.40
N PRO A 157 20.46 -6.18 -13.67
CA PRO A 157 21.50 -5.19 -13.56
C PRO A 157 21.89 -4.94 -12.09
N PHE A 158 23.11 -4.45 -11.87
CA PHE A 158 23.58 -4.05 -10.55
C PHE A 158 24.45 -2.78 -10.65
N LYS A 159 24.57 -2.05 -9.54
CA LYS A 159 25.45 -0.87 -9.40
C LYS A 159 26.12 -0.91 -8.02
N GLY A 160 27.42 -1.17 -7.98
CA GLY A 160 28.13 -1.40 -6.72
C GLY A 160 27.54 -2.63 -6.00
N ASP A 161 27.18 -2.48 -4.74
CA ASP A 161 26.53 -3.50 -3.91
C ASP A 161 25.01 -3.61 -4.12
N SER A 162 24.44 -2.85 -5.06
CA SER A 162 23.00 -2.76 -5.22
C SER A 162 22.51 -3.52 -6.45
N LEU A 163 21.66 -4.53 -6.22
CA LEU A 163 20.91 -5.23 -7.25
C LEU A 163 19.73 -4.37 -7.70
N ILE A 164 19.54 -4.24 -9.00
CA ILE A 164 18.51 -3.40 -9.60
C ILE A 164 17.44 -4.28 -10.24
N ILE A 165 16.19 -4.00 -9.90
CA ILE A 165 15.00 -4.60 -10.48
C ILE A 165 14.17 -3.47 -11.07
N ASP A 166 14.02 -3.45 -12.39
CA ASP A 166 13.26 -2.40 -13.08
C ASP A 166 12.18 -3.00 -13.99
N ARG A 167 11.00 -2.38 -13.96
CA ARG A 167 9.83 -2.87 -14.71
C ARG A 167 10.11 -2.98 -16.20
N ALA A 168 10.79 -1.99 -16.78
CA ALA A 168 11.04 -1.93 -18.22
C ALA A 168 11.95 -3.07 -18.70
N GLY A 169 13.02 -3.37 -17.97
CA GLY A 169 13.98 -4.43 -18.28
C GLY A 169 13.40 -5.84 -18.07
N LEU A 170 12.47 -5.98 -17.12
CA LEU A 170 11.78 -7.25 -16.88
C LEU A 170 10.66 -7.51 -17.87
N LEU A 171 9.77 -6.54 -18.08
CA LEU A 171 8.58 -6.71 -18.92
C LEU A 171 8.81 -6.26 -20.36
N THR A 172 9.95 -6.61 -20.95
CA THR A 172 10.25 -6.39 -22.37
C THR A 172 10.93 -7.61 -22.98
N VAL A 173 10.41 -8.15 -24.08
CA VAL A 173 11.05 -9.22 -24.87
C VAL A 173 11.14 -8.74 -26.32
N ASP A 174 12.33 -8.78 -26.90
CA ASP A 174 12.61 -8.32 -28.27
C ASP A 174 12.13 -6.88 -28.56
N GLY A 175 12.29 -6.00 -27.57
CA GLY A 175 11.85 -4.60 -27.66
C GLY A 175 10.35 -4.39 -27.54
N ARG A 176 9.55 -5.45 -27.32
CA ARG A 176 8.10 -5.38 -27.13
C ARG A 176 7.74 -5.50 -25.65
N PRO A 177 6.91 -4.60 -25.11
CA PRO A 177 6.49 -4.69 -23.72
C PRO A 177 5.60 -5.91 -23.48
N ILE A 178 5.81 -6.58 -22.36
CA ILE A 178 4.91 -7.61 -21.84
C ILE A 178 3.79 -6.88 -21.07
N PRO A 179 2.51 -7.12 -21.43
CA PRO A 179 1.38 -6.61 -20.66
C PRO A 179 1.44 -7.08 -19.20
N ASN A 180 1.11 -6.21 -18.27
CA ASN A 180 0.89 -6.58 -16.87
C ASN A 180 -0.60 -6.94 -16.69
N PRO A 181 -0.98 -8.07 -16.06
CA PRO A 181 -0.15 -9.03 -15.33
C PRO A 181 0.07 -10.36 -16.07
N ASP A 182 0.57 -10.36 -17.31
CA ASP A 182 0.83 -11.62 -18.05
C ASP A 182 1.94 -12.48 -17.39
N VAL A 183 2.69 -11.91 -16.45
CA VAL A 183 3.68 -12.61 -15.63
C VAL A 183 3.23 -12.54 -14.17
N SER A 184 2.68 -13.64 -13.67
CA SER A 184 2.18 -13.74 -12.30
C SER A 184 3.21 -14.27 -11.30
N GLU A 185 4.30 -14.87 -11.77
CA GLU A 185 5.30 -15.54 -10.94
C GLU A 185 6.70 -15.36 -11.52
N MET A 186 7.67 -15.07 -10.65
CA MET A 186 9.09 -14.96 -10.99
C MET A 186 9.93 -15.79 -10.03
N LYS A 187 10.93 -16.47 -10.59
CA LYS A 187 11.94 -17.25 -9.85
C LYS A 187 13.26 -16.52 -9.87
N LEU A 188 13.83 -16.26 -8.69
CA LEU A 188 15.14 -15.64 -8.53
C LEU A 188 16.22 -16.71 -8.42
N PHE A 189 17.28 -16.51 -9.19
CA PHE A 189 18.47 -17.36 -9.18
C PHE A 189 19.73 -16.52 -9.03
N TYR A 190 20.77 -17.15 -8.49
CA TYR A 190 22.13 -16.63 -8.48
C TYR A 190 23.06 -17.61 -9.21
N LEU A 191 23.69 -17.11 -10.27
CA LEU A 191 24.75 -17.81 -10.98
C LEU A 191 26.09 -17.48 -10.31
N SER A 192 26.92 -18.49 -10.06
CA SER A 192 28.32 -18.32 -9.67
C SER A 192 29.19 -19.31 -10.45
N GLY A 193 30.00 -18.79 -11.38
CA GLY A 193 30.74 -19.59 -12.34
C GLY A 193 29.78 -20.34 -13.27
N LYS A 194 29.71 -21.67 -13.12
CA LYS A 194 28.79 -22.54 -13.88
C LYS A 194 27.60 -23.05 -13.07
N LYS A 195 27.53 -22.73 -11.78
CA LYS A 195 26.47 -23.22 -10.89
C LYS A 195 25.36 -22.19 -10.81
N SER A 196 24.16 -22.58 -11.20
CA SER A 196 22.93 -21.82 -10.92
C SER A 196 22.31 -22.31 -9.61
N THR A 197 22.01 -21.39 -8.71
CA THR A 197 21.37 -21.67 -7.42
C THR A 197 20.01 -20.98 -7.40
N PHE A 198 18.93 -21.76 -7.23
CA PHE A 198 17.62 -21.21 -6.94
C PHE A 198 17.62 -20.53 -5.57
N ILE A 199 17.03 -19.34 -5.49
CA ILE A 199 16.89 -18.57 -4.27
C ILE A 199 15.44 -18.65 -3.81
N SER A 200 14.54 -18.03 -4.59
CA SER A 200 13.14 -17.94 -4.18
C SER A 200 12.20 -17.75 -5.37
N GLU A 201 10.92 -17.80 -5.06
CA GLU A 201 9.81 -17.60 -5.96
C GLU A 201 8.86 -16.56 -5.35
N PHE A 202 8.40 -15.63 -6.17
CA PHE A 202 7.55 -14.52 -5.73
C PHE A 202 6.62 -14.04 -6.84
N GLU A 203 5.55 -13.35 -6.45
CA GLU A 203 4.56 -12.74 -7.33
C GLU A 203 4.92 -11.25 -7.51
N PRO A 204 5.45 -10.82 -8.66
CA PRO A 204 5.77 -9.41 -8.87
C PRO A 204 4.49 -8.59 -9.00
N VAL A 205 4.42 -7.44 -8.32
CA VAL A 205 3.30 -6.50 -8.44
C VAL A 205 3.79 -5.17 -8.98
N PHE A 206 3.34 -4.83 -10.19
CA PHE A 206 3.62 -3.58 -10.88
C PHE A 206 2.35 -2.72 -10.92
N PRO A 207 2.15 -1.78 -9.98
CA PRO A 207 0.96 -0.94 -9.98
C PRO A 207 0.94 0.01 -11.19
N ASP A 208 -0.25 0.56 -11.47
CA ASP A 208 -0.33 1.79 -12.25
C ASP A 208 0.20 2.94 -11.39
N THR A 209 1.31 3.53 -11.81
CA THR A 209 2.00 4.55 -11.01
C THR A 209 1.14 5.80 -10.83
N GLY A 210 0.35 6.19 -11.84
CA GLY A 210 -0.50 7.38 -11.75
C GLY A 210 -1.66 7.19 -10.79
N GLU A 211 -2.30 6.02 -10.79
CA GLU A 211 -3.33 5.69 -9.80
C GLU A 211 -2.74 5.56 -8.39
N LEU A 212 -1.57 4.90 -8.26
CA LEU A 212 -0.89 4.76 -6.98
C LEU A 212 -0.52 6.13 -6.39
N GLU A 213 -0.01 7.06 -7.20
CA GLU A 213 0.30 8.42 -6.77
C GLU A 213 -0.92 9.14 -6.20
N LYS A 214 -2.08 9.04 -6.88
CA LYS A 214 -3.33 9.64 -6.39
C LYS A 214 -3.79 9.01 -5.07
N GLU A 215 -3.61 7.70 -4.90
CA GLU A 215 -3.94 6.99 -3.64
C GLU A 215 -3.05 7.46 -2.50
N ILE A 216 -1.72 7.51 -2.72
CA ILE A 216 -0.76 7.94 -1.70
C ILE A 216 -0.91 9.43 -1.40
N GLN A 217 -1.26 10.26 -2.38
CA GLN A 217 -1.53 11.69 -2.16
C GLN A 217 -2.63 11.93 -1.13
N ILE A 218 -3.65 11.06 -1.08
CA ILE A 218 -4.73 11.12 -0.08
C ILE A 218 -4.16 10.87 1.31
N ILE A 219 -3.31 9.84 1.47
CA ILE A 219 -2.65 9.52 2.74
C ILE A 219 -1.73 10.67 3.19
N VAL A 220 -0.91 11.19 2.27
CA VAL A 220 -0.01 12.34 2.52
C VAL A 220 -0.81 13.55 2.99
N ASN A 221 -1.95 13.84 2.37
CA ASN A 221 -2.81 14.96 2.76
C ASN A 221 -3.40 14.78 4.16
N GLU A 222 -3.86 13.58 4.49
CA GLU A 222 -4.43 13.26 5.81
C GLU A 222 -3.38 13.30 6.94
N TYR A 223 -2.11 13.10 6.60
CA TYR A 223 -0.98 13.12 7.52
C TYR A 223 -0.21 14.45 7.51
N LYS A 224 -0.74 15.50 6.86
CA LYS A 224 -0.14 16.85 6.94
C LYS A 224 -0.04 17.30 8.40
N GLY A 225 1.15 17.72 8.81
CA GLY A 225 1.43 18.16 10.18
C GLY A 225 1.71 17.01 11.17
N LYS A 226 1.63 15.75 10.73
CA LYS A 226 2.15 14.60 11.49
C LYS A 226 3.63 14.36 11.16
N GLY A 227 4.31 13.55 11.97
CA GLY A 227 5.71 13.21 11.75
C GLY A 227 5.92 12.35 10.49
N TYR A 228 7.04 12.56 9.78
CA TYR A 228 7.37 11.80 8.57
C TYR A 228 7.37 10.29 8.80
N ASP A 229 7.90 9.82 9.93
CA ASP A 229 7.94 8.39 10.26
C ASP A 229 6.52 7.78 10.36
N GLN A 230 5.54 8.54 10.88
CA GLN A 230 4.16 8.10 10.95
C GLN A 230 3.52 8.00 9.57
N LEU A 231 3.81 8.97 8.69
CA LEU A 231 3.37 8.92 7.30
C LEU A 231 4.01 7.73 6.56
N LEU A 232 5.31 7.52 6.73
CA LEU A 232 6.03 6.43 6.09
C LEU A 232 5.47 5.06 6.52
N ASP A 233 5.23 4.87 7.82
CA ASP A 233 4.64 3.65 8.35
C ASP A 233 3.23 3.42 7.79
N GLU A 234 2.41 4.47 7.71
CA GLU A 234 1.06 4.41 7.13
C GLU A 234 1.11 3.99 5.64
N VAL A 235 1.97 4.62 4.85
CA VAL A 235 2.15 4.30 3.43
C VAL A 235 2.66 2.87 3.26
N LEU A 236 3.66 2.43 4.02
CA LEU A 236 4.18 1.06 3.95
C LEU A 236 3.11 0.02 4.27
N GLY A 237 2.30 0.28 5.30
CA GLY A 237 1.16 -0.57 5.64
C GLY A 237 0.17 -0.66 4.47
N TYR A 238 -0.17 0.49 3.86
CA TYR A 238 -1.12 0.54 2.75
C TYR A 238 -0.62 -0.24 1.55
N LEU A 239 0.62 0.02 1.16
CA LEU A 239 1.27 -0.68 0.04
C LEU A 239 1.30 -2.19 0.27
N ASN A 240 1.67 -2.65 1.47
CA ASN A 240 1.69 -4.07 1.75
C ASN A 240 0.31 -4.73 1.68
N GLU A 241 -0.70 -4.08 2.26
CA GLU A 241 -2.06 -4.60 2.31
C GLU A 241 -2.69 -4.78 0.93
N PHE A 242 -2.44 -3.84 0.01
CA PHE A 242 -3.10 -3.81 -1.30
C PHE A 242 -2.24 -4.30 -2.46
N TYR A 243 -0.93 -4.10 -2.38
CA TYR A 243 0.00 -4.37 -3.48
C TYR A 243 1.07 -5.40 -3.12
N GLY A 244 1.17 -5.81 -1.86
CA GLY A 244 2.20 -6.73 -1.38
C GLY A 244 3.46 -6.02 -0.90
N LYS A 245 4.41 -6.81 -0.45
CA LYS A 245 5.56 -6.37 0.34
C LYS A 245 6.39 -5.33 -0.41
N PRO A 246 6.48 -4.08 0.10
CA PRO A 246 7.40 -3.08 -0.43
C PRO A 246 8.82 -3.26 0.13
N ASP A 247 9.79 -2.68 -0.57
CA ASP A 247 11.07 -2.33 0.03
C ASP A 247 11.01 -0.91 0.63
N LYS A 248 11.33 -0.79 1.93
CA LYS A 248 11.20 0.47 2.66
C LYS A 248 12.14 1.57 2.16
N GLU A 249 13.41 1.26 1.86
CA GLU A 249 14.36 2.27 1.39
C GLU A 249 13.90 2.83 0.03
N ASN A 250 13.36 1.97 -0.84
CA ASN A 250 12.83 2.38 -2.13
C ASN A 250 11.53 3.19 -2.02
N VAL A 251 10.61 2.81 -1.12
CA VAL A 251 9.38 3.60 -0.87
C VAL A 251 9.73 4.97 -0.30
N GLU A 252 10.68 5.03 0.64
CA GLU A 252 11.13 6.29 1.24
C GLU A 252 11.70 7.24 0.18
N GLN A 253 12.56 6.74 -0.69
CA GLN A 253 13.12 7.52 -1.80
C GLN A 253 12.04 7.99 -2.78
N TRP A 254 11.11 7.09 -3.14
CA TRP A 254 10.00 7.41 -4.04
C TRP A 254 9.08 8.48 -3.45
N LEU A 255 8.77 8.42 -2.14
CA LEU A 255 7.96 9.42 -1.46
C LEU A 255 8.61 10.81 -1.50
N LYS A 256 9.91 10.89 -1.19
CA LYS A 256 10.65 12.16 -1.22
C LYS A 256 10.69 12.78 -2.61
N GLN A 257 10.91 11.95 -3.64
CA GLN A 257 10.96 12.39 -5.04
C GLN A 257 9.61 12.83 -5.58
N THR A 258 8.55 12.10 -5.23
CA THR A 258 7.21 12.29 -5.81
C THR A 258 6.42 13.39 -5.11
N PHE A 259 6.54 13.49 -3.78
CA PHE A 259 5.70 14.37 -2.95
C PHE A 259 6.48 15.52 -2.29
N ASN A 260 7.78 15.69 -2.59
CA ASN A 260 8.65 16.72 -2.00
C ASN A 260 8.62 16.72 -0.46
N LEU A 261 8.76 15.53 0.13
CA LEU A 261 8.79 15.29 1.58
C LEU A 261 10.21 15.25 2.14
#